data_AF-A0A936FX34-F1
#
_entry.id   AF-A0A936FX34-F1
#
_cell.length_a   1.000
_cell.length_b   1.000
_cell.length_c   1.000
_cell.angle_alpha   90.00
_cell.angle_beta   90.00
_cell.angle_gamma   90.00
#
_symmetry.space_group_name_H-M   'P 1'
#
loop_
_entity.id
_entity.type
_entity.pdbx_description
1 polymer ?
#
loop_
_entity_poly.entity_id
_entity_poly.type
_entity_poly.pdbx_seq_one_letter_code
_entity_poly.pdbx_strand_id
1 'polypeptide(L)'
;MIGKSNLEFKLSIPEYLTALLLSFVAAFLFFYQNKSKSIVSIDFFGSIFILFIALFTLGFHYILLPLVLTNLLILGIGIFFIYKGIQSIQLSTMNFGLIILSILIICRFFDTEMSFVNRGLVFIGIGVGFFFANYKMIQKNKSR
;
A
#
# COMPACT_ATOMS: atom_id res chain seq x y z
N MET A 1 -24.97 29.34 -4.77
CA MET A 1 -24.49 28.71 -6.02
C MET A 1 -23.41 29.62 -6.62
N ILE A 2 -22.39 29.08 -7.28
CA ILE A 2 -21.20 29.77 -7.87
C ILE A 2 -20.00 29.98 -6.92
N GLY A 3 -19.44 28.92 -6.31
CA GLY A 3 -18.21 29.05 -5.51
C GLY A 3 -17.40 27.77 -5.27
N LYS A 4 -18.02 26.60 -5.39
CA LYS A 4 -17.35 25.29 -5.25
C LYS A 4 -16.71 24.76 -6.55
N SER A 5 -17.06 25.31 -7.71
CA SER A 5 -16.63 24.80 -9.02
C SER A 5 -15.18 25.10 -9.40
N ASN A 6 -14.51 26.01 -8.69
CA ASN A 6 -13.14 26.42 -8.99
C ASN A 6 -12.07 25.77 -8.08
N LEU A 7 -12.49 24.97 -7.10
CA LEU A 7 -11.58 24.29 -6.17
C LEU A 7 -11.15 22.91 -6.70
N GLU A 8 -11.96 22.26 -7.52
CA GLU A 8 -11.62 20.97 -8.16
C GLU A 8 -10.81 21.12 -9.46
N PHE A 9 -10.78 22.32 -10.05
CA PHE A 9 -9.94 22.62 -11.23
C PHE A 9 -8.49 23.02 -10.85
N LYS A 10 -8.13 22.89 -9.57
CA LYS A 10 -6.87 23.35 -8.99
C LYS A 10 -6.15 22.24 -8.22
N LEU A 11 -6.24 20.99 -8.67
CA LEU A 11 -5.07 20.10 -8.59
C LEU A 11 -3.99 20.80 -9.41
N SER A 12 -2.92 21.21 -8.75
CA SER A 12 -1.90 22.05 -9.38
C SER A 12 -1.38 21.31 -10.61
N ILE A 13 -1.43 21.94 -11.80
CA ILE A 13 -0.82 21.45 -13.05
C ILE A 13 0.49 20.64 -12.82
N PRO A 14 1.40 21.05 -11.89
CA PRO A 14 2.57 20.24 -11.53
C PRO A 14 2.28 18.86 -10.90
N GLU A 15 1.28 18.70 -10.03
CA GLU A 15 0.92 17.40 -9.41
C GLU A 15 0.49 16.40 -10.49
N TYR A 16 -0.33 16.85 -11.44
CA TYR A 16 -0.75 16.04 -12.59
C TYR A 16 0.45 15.68 -13.49
N LEU A 17 1.30 16.67 -13.80
CA LEU A 17 2.50 16.45 -14.61
C LEU A 17 3.45 15.44 -13.96
N THR A 18 3.65 15.53 -12.63
CA THR A 18 4.50 14.61 -11.88
C THR A 18 3.94 13.20 -11.84
N ALA A 19 2.62 13.02 -11.65
CA ALA A 19 1.99 11.70 -11.65
C ALA A 19 2.02 11.04 -13.03
N LEU A 20 1.86 11.83 -14.10
CA LEU A 20 1.95 11.35 -15.48
C LEU A 20 3.39 10.94 -15.83
N LEU A 21 4.38 11.76 -15.45
CA LEU A 21 5.80 11.41 -15.57
C LEU A 21 6.16 10.13 -14.82
N LEU A 22 5.75 10.02 -13.54
CA LEU A 22 6.00 8.81 -12.75
C LEU A 22 5.37 7.57 -13.39
N SER A 23 4.14 7.70 -13.89
CA SER A 23 3.43 6.61 -14.55
C SER A 23 4.14 6.17 -15.83
N PHE A 24 4.63 7.12 -16.64
CA PHE A 24 5.43 6.83 -17.83
C PHE A 24 6.77 6.18 -17.50
N VAL A 25 7.51 6.71 -16.53
CA VAL A 25 8.80 6.15 -16.09
C VAL A 25 8.61 4.73 -15.56
N ALA A 26 7.56 4.50 -14.79
CA ALA A 26 7.32 3.21 -14.18
C ALA A 26 6.79 2.18 -15.21
N ALA A 27 5.98 2.60 -16.19
CA ALA A 27 5.66 1.77 -17.35
C ALA A 27 6.91 1.44 -18.20
N PHE A 28 7.81 2.40 -18.40
CA PHE A 28 9.07 2.20 -19.10
C PHE A 28 10.00 1.23 -18.36
N LEU A 29 10.17 1.39 -17.05
CA LEU A 29 10.95 0.48 -16.20
C LEU A 29 10.35 -0.93 -16.22
N PHE A 30 9.02 -1.05 -16.12
CA PHE A 30 8.34 -2.34 -16.22
C PHE A 30 8.62 -3.01 -17.56
N PHE A 31 8.51 -2.28 -18.68
CA PHE A 31 8.79 -2.81 -20.02
C PHE A 31 10.26 -3.18 -20.20
N TYR A 32 11.18 -2.39 -19.66
CA TYR A 32 12.62 -2.65 -19.71
C TYR A 32 13.01 -3.88 -18.89
N GLN A 33 12.41 -4.04 -17.71
CA GLN A 33 12.61 -5.20 -16.84
C GLN A 33 12.03 -6.49 -17.45
N ASN A 34 10.92 -6.38 -18.18
CA ASN A 34 10.26 -7.53 -18.83
C ASN A 34 10.90 -7.93 -20.17
N LYS A 35 11.83 -7.14 -20.73
CA LYS A 35 12.49 -7.44 -22.00
C LYS A 35 13.53 -8.58 -21.90
N SER A 36 13.94 -8.97 -20.69
CA SER A 36 14.95 -10.01 -20.45
C SER A 36 14.39 -11.29 -19.80
N LYS A 37 13.09 -11.36 -19.50
CA LYS A 37 12.46 -12.57 -18.94
C LYS A 37 11.28 -13.00 -19.82
N SER A 38 11.28 -14.29 -20.16
CA SER A 38 10.17 -14.97 -20.83
C SER A 38 8.86 -14.64 -20.10
N ILE A 39 7.82 -14.35 -20.90
CA ILE A 39 6.46 -13.84 -20.62
C ILE A 39 5.67 -14.53 -19.47
N VAL A 40 6.24 -15.51 -18.78
CA VAL A 40 5.54 -16.44 -17.87
C VAL A 40 5.81 -16.17 -16.37
N SER A 41 6.75 -15.31 -15.99
CA SER A 41 6.94 -14.94 -14.59
C SER A 41 6.51 -13.50 -14.32
N ILE A 42 5.20 -13.24 -14.37
CA ILE A 42 4.66 -11.99 -13.82
C ILE A 42 4.93 -12.01 -12.31
N ASP A 43 5.95 -11.28 -11.89
CA ASP A 43 6.28 -11.15 -10.47
C ASP A 43 5.10 -10.51 -9.72
N PHE A 44 4.85 -10.94 -8.47
CA PHE A 44 3.76 -10.45 -7.61
C PHE A 44 3.69 -8.91 -7.57
N PHE A 45 4.85 -8.25 -7.57
CA PHE A 45 4.96 -6.79 -7.60
C PHE A 45 4.57 -6.18 -8.95
N GLY A 46 4.82 -6.86 -10.07
CA GLY A 46 4.41 -6.43 -11.40
C GLY A 46 2.89 -6.39 -11.55
N SER A 47 2.19 -7.41 -11.04
CA SER A 47 0.71 -7.41 -11.01
C SER A 47 0.14 -6.27 -10.16
N ILE A 48 0.74 -6.01 -8.98
CA ILE A 48 0.33 -4.89 -8.12
C ILE A 48 0.52 -3.55 -8.83
N PHE A 49 1.63 -3.41 -9.56
CA PHE A 49 1.94 -2.17 -10.27
C PHE A 49 0.93 -1.86 -11.37
N ILE A 50 0.55 -2.86 -12.19
CA ILE A 50 -0.50 -2.71 -13.21
C ILE A 50 -1.84 -2.34 -12.57
N LEU A 51 -2.17 -3.00 -11.45
CA LEU A 51 -3.41 -2.72 -10.71
C LEU A 51 -3.43 -1.29 -10.15
N PHE A 52 -2.28 -0.78 -9.68
CA PHE A 52 -2.14 0.61 -9.23
C PHE A 52 -2.37 1.62 -10.36
N ILE A 53 -1.84 1.37 -11.57
CA ILE A 53 -2.09 2.23 -12.74
C ILE A 53 -3.59 2.27 -13.05
N ALA A 54 -4.27 1.12 -13.04
CA ALA A 54 -5.71 1.05 -13.30
C ALA A 54 -6.53 1.79 -12.23
N LEU A 55 -6.14 1.70 -10.95
CA LEU A 55 -6.78 2.47 -9.88
C LEU A 55 -6.54 3.98 -10.02
N PHE A 56 -5.34 4.38 -10.44
CA PHE A 56 -5.01 5.77 -10.70
C PHE A 56 -5.85 6.36 -11.84
N THR A 57 -6.04 5.62 -12.94
CA THR A 57 -6.88 6.09 -14.05
C THR A 57 -8.35 6.18 -13.67
N LEU A 58 -8.86 5.28 -12.83
CA LEU A 58 -10.21 5.38 -12.26
C LEU A 58 -10.38 6.61 -11.34
N GLY A 59 -9.29 7.07 -10.72
CA GLY A 59 -9.21 8.31 -9.93
C GLY A 59 -9.64 9.57 -10.69
N PHE A 60 -9.50 9.58 -12.02
CA PHE A 60 -9.95 10.71 -12.83
C PHE A 60 -11.47 10.81 -12.96
N HIS A 61 -12.20 9.70 -12.80
CA HIS A 61 -13.66 9.68 -12.94
C HIS A 61 -14.40 9.59 -11.61
N TYR A 62 -13.83 8.90 -10.61
CA TYR A 62 -14.47 8.68 -9.32
C TYR A 62 -13.49 9.00 -8.19
N ILE A 63 -13.91 9.83 -7.22
CA ILE A 63 -13.04 10.24 -6.11
C ILE A 63 -12.97 9.16 -5.00
N LEU A 64 -14.11 8.57 -4.63
CA LEU A 64 -14.20 7.69 -3.46
C LEU A 64 -13.80 6.24 -3.77
N LEU A 65 -14.18 5.73 -4.95
CA LEU A 65 -13.96 4.34 -5.32
C LEU A 65 -12.47 3.94 -5.32
N PRO A 66 -11.58 4.63 -6.07
CA PRO A 66 -10.16 4.26 -6.10
C PRO A 66 -9.44 4.54 -4.78
N LEU A 67 -9.90 5.52 -3.99
CA LEU A 67 -9.37 5.77 -2.64
C LEU A 67 -9.60 4.57 -1.71
N VAL A 68 -10.82 4.02 -1.69
CA VAL A 68 -11.14 2.82 -0.90
C VAL A 68 -10.38 1.61 -1.44
N LEU A 69 -10.40 1.38 -2.76
CA LEU A 69 -9.74 0.22 -3.37
C LEU A 69 -8.22 0.23 -3.16
N THR A 70 -7.57 1.39 -3.27
CA THR A 70 -6.12 1.51 -3.05
C THR A 70 -5.75 1.17 -1.61
N ASN A 71 -6.50 1.69 -0.63
CA ASN A 71 -6.28 1.35 0.78
C ASN A 71 -6.48 -0.14 1.05
N LEU A 72 -7.52 -0.74 0.45
CA LEU A 72 -7.83 -2.17 0.61
C LEU A 72 -6.78 -3.06 -0.05
N LEU A 73 -6.23 -2.61 -1.18
CA LEU A 73 -5.11 -3.26 -1.86
C LEU A 73 -3.83 -3.21 -1.00
N ILE A 74 -3.45 -2.05 -0.45
CA ILE A 74 -2.27 -1.93 0.42
C ILE A 74 -2.44 -2.78 1.69
N LEU A 75 -3.65 -2.76 2.27
CA LEU A 75 -4.01 -3.61 3.42
C LEU A 75 -3.82 -5.10 3.08
N GLY A 76 -4.34 -5.54 1.94
CA GLY A 76 -4.19 -6.91 1.45
C GLY A 76 -2.74 -7.32 1.24
N ILE A 77 -1.91 -6.44 0.67
CA ILE A 77 -0.47 -6.67 0.50
C ILE A 77 0.22 -6.84 1.86
N GLY A 78 -0.05 -5.95 2.82
CA GLY A 78 0.52 -6.04 4.16
C GLY A 78 0.18 -7.37 4.84
N ILE A 79 -1.10 -7.77 4.81
CA ILE A 79 -1.57 -9.06 5.34
C ILE A 79 -0.90 -10.24 4.61
N PHE A 80 -0.78 -10.18 3.29
CA PHE A 80 -0.12 -11.21 2.50
C PHE A 80 1.33 -11.43 2.92
N PHE A 81 2.11 -10.35 3.11
CA PHE A 81 3.50 -10.45 3.56
C PHE A 81 3.62 -10.97 4.99
N ILE A 82 2.70 -10.60 5.89
CA ILE A 82 2.62 -11.16 7.24
C ILE A 82 2.38 -12.67 7.18
N TYR A 83 1.35 -13.09 6.43
CA TYR A 83 1.00 -14.50 6.28
C TYR A 83 2.17 -15.31 5.68
N LYS A 84 2.76 -14.80 4.59
CA LYS A 84 3.91 -15.41 3.93
C LYS A 84 5.12 -15.51 4.87
N GLY A 85 5.42 -14.47 5.64
CA GLY A 85 6.52 -14.46 6.60
C GLY A 85 6.32 -15.44 7.76
N ILE A 86 5.08 -15.61 8.24
CA ILE A 86 4.73 -16.62 9.26
C ILE A 86 4.89 -18.04 8.69
N GLN A 87 4.50 -18.26 7.43
CA GLN A 87 4.61 -19.56 6.76
C GLN A 87 6.07 -19.93 6.48
N SER A 88 6.89 -18.97 6.01
CA SER A 88 8.31 -19.17 5.71
C SER A 88 9.22 -19.05 6.93
N ILE A 89 8.68 -18.70 8.10
CA ILE A 89 9.43 -18.46 9.36
C ILE A 89 10.53 -17.40 9.15
N GLN A 90 10.28 -16.43 8.28
CA GLN A 90 11.19 -15.33 7.97
C GLN A 90 10.71 -14.05 8.64
N LEU A 91 11.42 -13.62 9.69
CA LEU A 91 11.10 -12.40 10.44
C LEU A 91 11.09 -11.19 9.51
N SER A 92 12.05 -11.12 8.58
CA SER A 92 12.19 -10.01 7.64
C SER A 92 10.93 -9.85 6.77
N THR A 93 10.43 -10.94 6.17
CA THR A 93 9.23 -10.92 5.31
C THR A 93 7.97 -10.54 6.09
N MET A 94 7.83 -11.04 7.32
CA MET A 94 6.69 -10.71 8.19
C MET A 94 6.72 -9.22 8.62
N ASN A 95 7.89 -8.74 9.06
CA ASN A 95 8.07 -7.35 9.48
C ASN A 95 7.90 -6.37 8.33
N PHE A 96 8.24 -6.77 7.09
CA PHE A 96 7.96 -5.97 5.90
C PHE A 96 6.45 -5.72 5.73
N GLY A 97 5.62 -6.77 5.87
CA GLY A 97 4.17 -6.62 5.86
C GLY A 97 3.64 -5.73 6.98
N LEU A 98 4.23 -5.82 8.18
CA LEU A 98 3.87 -4.99 9.33
C LEU A 98 4.24 -3.50 9.12
N ILE A 99 5.39 -3.22 8.49
CA ILE A 99 5.78 -1.86 8.12
C ILE A 99 4.78 -1.28 7.12
N ILE A 100 4.38 -2.04 6.09
CA ILE A 100 3.37 -1.62 5.11
C ILE A 100 2.06 -1.24 5.83
N LEU A 101 1.57 -2.09 6.73
CA LEU A 101 0.35 -1.79 7.50
C LEU A 101 0.52 -0.58 8.41
N SER A 102 1.68 -0.43 9.05
CA SER A 102 1.97 0.70 9.92
C SER A 102 1.94 2.01 9.14
N ILE A 103 2.58 2.06 7.97
CA ILE A 103 2.55 3.24 7.08
C ILE A 103 1.13 3.53 6.62
N LEU A 104 0.37 2.52 6.17
CA LEU A 104 -1.03 2.71 5.75
C LEU A 104 -1.88 3.33 6.87
N ILE A 105 -1.70 2.87 8.10
CA ILE A 105 -2.45 3.35 9.26
C ILE A 105 -2.00 4.76 9.64
N ILE A 106 -0.70 5.05 9.60
CA ILE A 106 -0.17 6.40 9.83
C ILE A 106 -0.70 7.37 8.78
N CYS A 107 -0.62 7.04 7.49
CA CYS A 107 -1.17 7.86 6.41
C CYS A 107 -2.67 8.10 6.61
N ARG A 108 -3.44 7.04 6.90
CA ARG A 108 -4.88 7.15 7.15
C ARG A 108 -5.19 8.01 8.38
N PHE A 109 -4.39 7.90 9.42
CA PHE A 109 -4.51 8.68 10.64
C PHE A 109 -4.31 10.17 10.41
N PHE A 110 -3.31 10.54 9.58
CA PHE A 110 -3.03 11.93 9.25
C PHE A 110 -4.11 12.52 8.34
N ASP A 111 -4.66 11.71 7.45
CA ASP A 111 -5.71 12.11 6.50
C ASP A 111 -7.10 12.24 7.17
N THR A 112 -7.37 11.48 8.23
CA THR A 112 -8.69 11.48 8.89
C THR A 112 -8.67 12.35 10.17
N GLU A 113 -9.70 13.17 10.39
CA GLU A 113 -9.93 13.94 11.63
C GLU A 113 -10.33 13.05 12.83
N MET A 114 -9.52 12.03 13.14
CA MET A 114 -9.69 11.19 14.31
C MET A 114 -9.18 11.91 15.58
N SER A 115 -9.83 11.67 16.72
CA SER A 115 -9.34 12.18 18.01
C SER A 115 -8.00 11.53 18.41
N PHE A 116 -7.15 12.26 19.12
CA PHE A 116 -5.82 11.79 19.58
C PHE A 116 -5.88 10.47 20.37
N VAL A 117 -6.98 10.21 21.09
CA VAL A 117 -7.16 8.99 21.88
C VAL A 117 -7.41 7.77 21.00
N ASN A 118 -8.36 7.86 20.05
CA ASN A 118 -8.68 6.74 19.13
C ASN A 118 -7.45 6.36 18.29
N ARG A 119 -6.73 7.40 17.87
CA ARG A 119 -5.42 7.39 17.24
C ARG A 119 -4.38 6.57 18.01
N GLY A 120 -4.21 6.83 19.31
CA GLY A 120 -3.29 6.08 20.17
C GLY A 120 -3.70 4.61 20.36
N LEU A 121 -5.00 4.34 20.55
CA LEU A 121 -5.51 2.97 20.76
C LEU A 121 -5.25 2.05 19.57
N VAL A 122 -5.49 2.53 18.34
CA VAL A 122 -5.21 1.76 17.13
C VAL A 122 -3.72 1.46 17.01
N PHE A 123 -2.85 2.44 17.28
CA PHE A 123 -1.39 2.27 17.22
C PHE A 123 -0.89 1.24 18.24
N ILE A 124 -1.40 1.30 19.48
CA ILE A 124 -1.09 0.32 20.52
C ILE A 124 -1.57 -1.07 20.10
N GLY A 125 -2.79 -1.20 19.56
CA GLY A 125 -3.32 -2.48 19.07
C GLY A 125 -2.44 -3.13 18.01
N ILE A 126 -1.93 -2.35 17.05
CA ILE A 126 -0.99 -2.83 16.03
C ILE A 126 0.34 -3.24 16.67
N GLY A 127 0.86 -2.46 17.61
CA GLY A 127 2.09 -2.78 18.34
C GLY A 127 1.97 -4.10 19.12
N VAL A 128 0.84 -4.34 19.78
CA VAL A 128 0.54 -5.61 20.45
C VAL A 128 0.44 -6.76 19.45
N GLY A 129 -0.23 -6.54 18.31
CA GLY A 129 -0.30 -7.53 17.22
C GLY A 129 1.07 -7.89 16.66
N PHE A 130 1.96 -6.90 16.48
CA PHE A 130 3.36 -7.08 16.09
C PHE A 130 4.11 -7.93 17.11
N PHE A 131 3.96 -7.62 18.40
CA PHE A 131 4.63 -8.33 19.47
C PHE A 131 4.17 -9.80 19.52
N PHE A 132 2.87 -10.05 19.39
CA PHE A 132 2.30 -11.39 19.35
C PHE A 132 2.79 -12.19 18.13
N ALA A 133 2.80 -11.58 16.94
CA ALA A 133 3.30 -12.22 15.72
C ALA A 133 4.78 -12.60 15.84
N ASN A 134 5.62 -11.68 16.32
CA ASN A 134 7.04 -11.95 16.59
C ASN A 134 7.23 -13.05 17.65
N TYR A 135 6.46 -13.02 18.74
CA TYR A 135 6.52 -14.04 19.78
C TYR A 135 6.17 -15.44 19.27
N LYS A 136 5.10 -15.56 18.49
CA LYS A 136 4.68 -16.84 17.87
C LYS A 136 5.76 -17.38 16.93
N MET A 137 6.45 -16.50 16.22
CA MET A 137 7.51 -16.89 15.29
C MET A 137 8.78 -17.39 16.01
N ILE A 138 9.16 -16.73 17.11
CA ILE A 138 10.29 -17.16 17.95
C ILE A 138 10.03 -18.55 18.55
N GLN A 139 8.81 -18.83 19.00
CA GLN A 139 8.43 -20.15 19.49
C GLN A 139 8.57 -21.23 18.40
N LYS A 140 8.12 -20.94 17.17
CA LYS A 140 8.28 -21.86 16.03
C LYS A 140 9.75 -22.15 15.68
N ASN A 141 10.65 -21.17 15.88
CA ASN A 141 12.09 -21.36 15.67
C ASN A 141 12.78 -22.16 16.78
N LYS A 142 12.22 -22.22 17.99
CA LYS A 142 12.76 -23.01 19.12
C LYS A 142 12.41 -24.50 19.07
N SER A 143 11.46 -24.91 18.23
CA SER A 143 11.05 -26.31 18.07
C SER A 143 11.77 -27.04 16.92
N ARG A 144 12.80 -26.43 16.35
CA ARG A 144 13.82 -27.06 15.49
C ARG A 144 15.17 -26.95 16.19
#